data_AF-A0A061BJN6-F1
#
_entry.id   AF-A0A061BJN6-F1
#
_cell.length_a   1.000
_cell.length_b   1.000
_cell.length_c   1.000
_cell.angle_alpha   90.00
_cell.angle_beta   90.00
_cell.angle_gamma   90.00
#
_symmetry.space_group_name_H-M   'P 1'
#
loop_
_entity.id
_entity.type
_entity.pdbx_description
1 polymer ?
#
loop_
_entity_poly.entity_id
_entity_poly.type
_entity_poly.pdbx_seq_one_letter_code
_entity_poly.pdbx_strand_id
1 'polypeptide(L)'
;MTSLDHNNNLCLSIDWLIQVRYGNGDGGDGLKHLAEALKKLIEEAINKAEKSLEAEKSKLECPVKYKGNESTCQYYDRLIKEAKDAKNSVHPKTQIPITELEKQKQRCQNNHTYYRDGSKQKAYDEITERQKQLDDLKDKLETFTDDLGNNPNSNILTHLCDGLQTFLGYSPSSKGYDGTGIVYSDLDRLCDAVMGFLSGVLEAVKNENEVTTYYSKMDKTLEKIKDSMHKTGGLSAAVEAVSEALGEWDGELDKKTSALKKSLEYLKTEKFNNMHDSLNKLNAVYGDSLSKVPVLLDACIADAGWISGAYDAAENEYENLDPTLRDKLKDALYKIKLQVKSFEAAAANTELKDVVDLAGSELLNLKQKVDERIDERMNDVKIRLGHEFKVQIHDPLNAVKKTLTSVDTDLKKWIDRATEIAKYGIEQSKAILKEVTEQSGTKKAGADAEKWRNVEKAALQLKQKAQKLYDAASTAKKSVERLVPEALSDVLKLDRAVRTGLKTTKDKIKGALRKYIKEQLLGTIMKQVKSTEGEREEEGLQGNLKKVAKYRQELPNKRIKKGSLEKKYGNG
;
A
#
# COMPACT_ATOMS: atom_id res chain seq x y z
N MET A 1 -15.82 -7.40 51.91
CA MET A 1 -14.69 -6.85 52.67
C MET A 1 -14.78 -7.24 54.15
N THR A 2 -15.10 -8.51 54.45
CA THR A 2 -15.37 -8.98 55.83
C THR A 2 -14.77 -10.38 56.14
N SER A 3 -13.94 -10.96 55.25
CA SER A 3 -13.23 -12.22 55.53
C SER A 3 -11.71 -12.08 55.67
N LEU A 4 -11.17 -10.86 55.64
CA LEU A 4 -9.72 -10.61 55.69
C LEU A 4 -9.14 -10.52 57.10
N ASP A 5 -9.95 -10.20 58.13
CA ASP A 5 -9.42 -10.01 59.50
C ASP A 5 -9.13 -11.31 60.26
N HIS A 6 -9.75 -12.43 59.90
CA HIS A 6 -9.50 -13.70 60.61
C HIS A 6 -8.19 -14.38 60.15
N ASN A 7 -7.78 -14.17 58.89
CA ASN A 7 -6.52 -14.73 58.38
C ASN A 7 -5.27 -14.00 58.91
N ASN A 8 -5.36 -12.69 59.13
CA ASN A 8 -4.23 -11.93 59.64
C ASN A 8 -3.83 -12.35 61.06
N ASN A 9 -4.79 -12.64 61.95
CA ASN A 9 -4.46 -13.07 63.31
C ASN A 9 -3.76 -14.45 63.33
N LEU A 10 -4.15 -15.38 62.45
CA LEU A 10 -3.51 -16.69 62.37
C LEU A 10 -2.09 -16.58 61.80
N CYS A 11 -1.89 -15.84 60.70
CA CYS A 11 -0.57 -15.62 60.12
C CYS A 11 0.37 -14.90 61.11
N LEU A 12 -0.10 -13.83 61.77
CA LEU A 12 0.71 -13.08 62.75
C LEU A 12 1.07 -13.93 63.98
N SER A 13 0.14 -14.77 64.47
CA SER A 13 0.41 -15.66 65.61
C SER A 13 1.43 -16.74 65.27
N ILE A 14 1.38 -17.27 64.04
CA ILE A 14 2.33 -18.29 63.60
C ILE A 14 3.69 -17.69 63.26
N ASP A 15 3.72 -16.51 62.63
CA ASP A 15 4.96 -15.79 62.35
C ASP A 15 5.68 -15.40 63.63
N TRP A 16 4.93 -14.98 64.67
CA TRP A 16 5.49 -14.78 66.00
C TRP A 16 6.10 -16.07 66.58
N LEU A 17 5.43 -17.23 66.45
CA LEU A 17 5.99 -18.52 66.91
C LEU A 17 7.27 -18.91 66.14
N ILE A 18 7.31 -18.68 64.83
CA ILE A 18 8.50 -18.93 63.99
C ILE A 18 9.63 -17.98 64.39
N GLN A 19 9.34 -16.70 64.63
CA GLN A 19 10.30 -15.72 65.12
C GLN A 19 10.79 -16.03 66.53
N VAL A 20 9.94 -16.52 67.43
CA VAL A 20 10.40 -16.97 68.75
C VAL A 20 11.35 -18.15 68.61
N ARG A 21 11.12 -19.06 67.65
CA ARG A 21 12.03 -20.18 67.41
C ARG A 21 13.38 -19.75 66.83
N TYR A 22 13.42 -18.82 65.86
CA TYR A 22 14.64 -18.48 65.11
C TYR A 22 15.25 -17.09 65.38
N GLY A 23 14.55 -16.21 66.09
CA GLY A 23 14.88 -14.78 66.18
C GLY A 23 15.87 -14.39 67.29
N ASN A 24 16.12 -15.27 68.27
CA ASN A 24 16.90 -14.95 69.48
C ASN A 24 18.22 -15.74 69.61
N GLY A 25 18.93 -15.99 68.51
CA GLY A 25 20.28 -16.57 68.51
C GLY A 25 20.52 -17.59 67.40
N ASP A 26 21.79 -17.86 67.09
CA ASP A 26 22.18 -18.89 66.13
C ASP A 26 21.89 -20.28 66.71
N GLY A 27 20.87 -20.98 66.20
CA GLY A 27 20.68 -22.42 66.48
C GLY A 27 19.30 -22.87 66.95
N GLY A 28 18.29 -22.00 67.08
CA GLY A 28 16.94 -22.43 67.48
C GLY A 28 16.67 -22.40 69.00
N ASP A 29 17.55 -21.75 69.77
CA ASP A 29 17.50 -21.68 71.24
C ASP A 29 16.31 -20.87 71.78
N GLY A 30 15.57 -20.14 70.94
CA GLY A 30 14.46 -19.33 71.41
C GLY A 30 13.29 -20.14 71.99
N LEU A 31 13.08 -21.38 71.53
CA LEU A 31 12.12 -22.30 72.17
C LEU A 31 12.58 -22.73 73.56
N LYS A 32 13.90 -22.86 73.78
CA LYS A 32 14.47 -23.16 75.09
C LYS A 32 14.22 -22.01 76.07
N HIS A 33 14.46 -20.77 75.65
CA HIS A 33 14.16 -19.60 76.48
C HIS A 33 12.67 -19.40 76.74
N LEU A 34 11.80 -19.72 75.77
CA LEU A 34 10.36 -19.73 76.00
C LEU A 34 9.96 -20.79 77.03
N ALA A 35 10.52 -22.01 76.94
CA ALA A 35 10.30 -23.08 77.92
C ALA A 35 10.77 -22.66 79.32
N GLU A 36 11.95 -22.06 79.44
CA GLU A 36 12.49 -21.52 80.71
C GLU A 36 11.60 -20.42 81.29
N ALA A 37 11.10 -19.50 80.47
CA ALA A 37 10.21 -18.44 80.90
C ALA A 37 8.84 -18.98 81.36
N LEU A 38 8.28 -19.95 80.64
CA LEU A 38 7.04 -20.64 81.02
C LEU A 38 7.22 -21.38 82.34
N LYS A 39 8.34 -22.10 82.51
CA LYS A 39 8.69 -22.77 83.76
C LYS A 39 8.74 -21.78 84.92
N LYS A 40 9.46 -20.67 84.75
CA LYS A 40 9.56 -19.63 85.79
C LYS A 40 8.20 -18.99 86.12
N LEU A 41 7.36 -18.73 85.11
CA LEU A 41 6.02 -18.16 85.32
C LEU A 41 5.13 -19.12 86.13
N ILE A 42 5.19 -20.41 85.81
CA ILE A 42 4.46 -21.47 86.50
C ILE A 42 4.96 -21.61 87.93
N GLU A 43 6.27 -21.69 88.15
CA GLU A 43 6.90 -21.75 89.48
C GLU A 43 6.52 -20.52 90.35
N GLU A 44 6.55 -19.31 89.78
CA GLU A 44 6.14 -18.10 90.48
C GLU A 44 4.65 -18.11 90.84
N ALA A 45 3.78 -18.59 89.94
CA ALA A 45 2.35 -18.70 90.17
C ALA A 45 2.04 -19.72 91.28
N ILE A 46 2.69 -20.89 91.25
CA ILE A 46 2.59 -21.92 92.30
C ILE A 46 3.05 -21.33 93.63
N ASN A 47 4.22 -20.69 93.69
CA ASN A 47 4.75 -20.10 94.93
C ASN A 47 3.83 -19.00 95.50
N LYS A 48 3.24 -18.16 94.64
CA LYS A 48 2.24 -17.16 95.07
C LYS A 48 0.98 -17.82 95.61
N ALA A 49 0.49 -18.87 94.97
CA ALA A 49 -0.67 -19.63 95.42
C ALA A 49 -0.40 -20.33 96.76
N GLU A 50 0.76 -20.98 96.92
CA GLU A 50 1.22 -21.60 98.17
C GLU A 50 1.27 -20.57 99.30
N LYS A 51 1.97 -19.45 99.11
CA LYS A 51 2.06 -18.37 100.11
C LYS A 51 0.70 -17.77 100.45
N SER A 52 -0.18 -17.60 99.46
CA SER A 52 -1.52 -17.08 99.70
C SER A 52 -2.36 -18.04 100.53
N LEU A 53 -2.34 -19.34 100.21
CA LEU A 53 -3.06 -20.37 100.96
C LEU A 53 -2.50 -20.50 102.38
N GLU A 54 -1.17 -20.45 102.56
CA GLU A 54 -0.53 -20.52 103.87
C GLU A 54 -0.80 -19.29 104.74
N ALA A 55 -0.82 -18.10 104.13
CA ALA A 55 -1.22 -16.87 104.81
C ALA A 55 -2.69 -16.90 105.28
N GLU A 56 -3.60 -17.51 104.50
CA GLU A 56 -4.98 -17.69 104.91
C GLU A 56 -5.13 -18.80 105.97
N LYS A 57 -4.36 -19.88 105.86
CA LYS A 57 -4.36 -20.98 106.83
C LYS A 57 -3.88 -20.52 108.21
N SER A 58 -2.79 -19.76 108.27
CA SER A 58 -2.22 -19.24 109.51
C SER A 58 -3.16 -18.28 110.25
N LYS A 59 -4.01 -17.53 109.54
CA LYS A 59 -5.06 -16.69 110.16
C LYS A 59 -6.13 -17.51 110.89
N LEU A 60 -6.35 -18.75 110.45
CA LEU A 60 -7.36 -19.67 110.99
C LEU A 60 -6.77 -20.70 111.96
N GLU A 61 -5.44 -20.76 112.07
CA GLU A 61 -4.72 -21.79 112.82
C GLU A 61 -4.99 -21.72 114.33
N CYS A 62 -5.07 -20.52 114.91
CA CYS A 62 -5.48 -20.33 116.32
C CYS A 62 -6.83 -19.60 116.39
N PRO A 63 -7.93 -20.28 116.77
CA PRO A 63 -9.27 -19.70 116.81
C PRO A 63 -9.53 -18.82 118.03
N VAL A 64 -8.63 -18.84 119.03
CA VAL A 64 -8.78 -18.10 120.30
C VAL A 64 -7.99 -16.79 120.21
N LYS A 65 -8.63 -15.66 120.51
CA LYS A 65 -7.98 -14.34 120.56
C LYS A 65 -7.56 -14.02 122.00
N TYR A 66 -6.35 -13.50 122.17
CA TYR A 66 -5.87 -13.02 123.47
C TYR A 66 -6.30 -11.56 123.71
N LYS A 67 -5.95 -10.65 122.79
CA LYS A 67 -6.34 -9.24 122.84
C LYS A 67 -6.22 -8.58 121.45
N GLY A 68 -7.29 -7.91 121.01
CA GLY A 68 -7.34 -7.32 119.66
C GLY A 68 -7.19 -8.39 118.57
N ASN A 69 -6.27 -8.18 117.64
CA ASN A 69 -6.03 -9.10 116.52
C ASN A 69 -5.04 -10.23 116.83
N GLU A 70 -4.36 -10.21 117.99
CA GLU A 70 -3.38 -11.23 118.41
C GLU A 70 -4.11 -12.50 118.91
N SER A 71 -3.80 -13.65 118.30
CA SER A 71 -4.29 -14.95 118.76
C SER A 71 -3.61 -15.38 120.06
N THR A 72 -4.23 -16.26 120.83
CA THR A 72 -3.67 -16.79 122.07
C THR A 72 -2.34 -17.52 121.83
N CYS A 73 -2.22 -18.23 120.71
CA CYS A 73 -0.93 -18.80 120.29
C CYS A 73 0.10 -17.72 119.94
N GLN A 74 -0.28 -16.68 119.20
CA GLN A 74 0.61 -15.56 118.86
C GLN A 74 1.12 -14.83 120.11
N TYR A 75 0.25 -14.64 121.10
CA TYR A 75 0.60 -14.06 122.40
C TYR A 75 1.66 -14.91 123.12
N TYR A 76 1.45 -16.22 123.22
CA TYR A 76 2.43 -17.10 123.85
C TYR A 76 3.71 -17.21 123.01
N ASP A 77 3.65 -17.20 121.68
CA ASP A 77 4.84 -17.18 120.82
C ASP A 77 5.68 -15.92 121.02
N ARG A 78 5.03 -14.77 121.15
CA ARG A 78 5.69 -13.52 121.49
C ARG A 78 6.35 -13.59 122.87
N LEU A 79 5.64 -14.08 123.89
CA LEU A 79 6.23 -14.25 125.23
C LEU A 79 7.38 -15.26 125.25
N ILE A 80 7.29 -16.35 124.48
CA ILE A 80 8.37 -17.33 124.34
C ILE A 80 9.58 -16.67 123.66
N LYS A 81 9.36 -15.86 122.64
CA LYS A 81 10.42 -15.10 121.95
C LYS A 81 11.06 -14.07 122.88
N GLU A 82 10.26 -13.26 123.56
CA GLU A 82 10.71 -12.29 124.56
C GLU A 82 11.50 -12.97 125.69
N ALA A 83 11.05 -14.15 126.16
CA ALA A 83 11.74 -14.93 127.18
C ALA A 83 13.05 -15.58 126.67
N LYS A 84 13.09 -16.02 125.40
CA LYS A 84 14.31 -16.53 124.75
C LYS A 84 15.33 -15.41 124.56
N ASP A 85 14.88 -14.23 124.16
CA ASP A 85 15.73 -13.05 123.95
C ASP A 85 16.23 -12.47 125.30
N ALA A 86 15.41 -12.49 126.35
CA ALA A 86 15.75 -12.01 127.68
C ALA A 86 16.73 -12.92 128.46
N LYS A 87 16.95 -14.16 128.02
CA LYS A 87 17.95 -15.07 128.60
C LYS A 87 19.41 -14.56 128.44
N ASN A 88 19.61 -13.51 127.64
CA ASN A 88 20.89 -12.87 127.35
C ASN A 88 21.13 -11.52 128.07
N SER A 89 20.35 -11.13 129.10
CA SER A 89 20.49 -9.83 129.78
C SER A 89 20.51 -9.91 131.32
N VAL A 90 21.29 -9.03 131.98
CA VAL A 90 21.86 -9.19 133.35
C VAL A 90 20.95 -8.73 134.51
N HIS A 91 19.66 -8.45 134.29
CA HIS A 91 18.73 -8.15 135.40
C HIS A 91 17.36 -8.83 135.23
N PRO A 92 17.03 -9.85 136.06
CA PRO A 92 15.77 -10.58 135.93
C PRO A 92 14.62 -9.88 136.66
N LYS A 93 13.61 -9.39 135.94
CA LYS A 93 12.27 -9.13 136.49
C LYS A 93 11.39 -10.36 136.20
N THR A 94 10.99 -11.04 137.27
CA THR A 94 9.92 -12.07 137.38
C THR A 94 9.50 -12.75 136.06
N GLN A 95 10.14 -13.88 135.73
CA GLN A 95 9.90 -14.63 134.50
C GLN A 95 9.09 -15.91 134.75
N ILE A 96 7.94 -16.01 134.08
CA ILE A 96 7.24 -17.29 133.87
C ILE A 96 8.21 -18.21 133.10
N PRO A 97 8.43 -19.47 133.52
CA PRO A 97 9.32 -20.38 132.80
C PRO A 97 8.88 -20.58 131.35
N ILE A 98 9.84 -20.59 130.40
CA ILE A 98 9.57 -20.87 128.97
C ILE A 98 8.78 -22.18 128.81
N THR A 99 9.11 -23.20 129.62
CA THR A 99 8.41 -24.49 129.63
C THR A 99 6.94 -24.37 130.03
N GLU A 100 6.57 -23.40 130.87
CA GLU A 100 5.18 -23.14 131.24
C GLU A 100 4.46 -22.37 130.12
N LEU A 101 5.12 -21.39 129.49
CA LEU A 101 4.58 -20.70 128.30
C LEU A 101 4.36 -21.66 127.13
N GLU A 102 5.28 -22.60 126.90
CA GLU A 102 5.14 -23.68 125.91
C GLU A 102 3.98 -24.62 126.26
N LYS A 103 3.82 -24.99 127.53
CA LYS A 103 2.64 -25.78 127.98
C LYS A 103 1.33 -25.04 127.76
N GLN A 104 1.26 -23.74 128.04
CA GLN A 104 0.06 -22.93 127.83
C GLN A 104 -0.27 -22.76 126.34
N LYS A 105 0.77 -22.57 125.50
CA LYS A 105 0.62 -22.61 124.03
C LYS A 105 0.10 -23.97 123.56
N GLN A 106 0.68 -25.06 124.04
CA GLN A 106 0.25 -26.42 123.69
C GLN A 106 -1.19 -26.69 124.13
N ARG A 107 -1.60 -26.21 125.31
CA ARG A 107 -2.99 -26.28 125.78
C ARG A 107 -3.95 -25.52 124.87
N CYS A 108 -3.54 -24.35 124.37
CA CYS A 108 -4.33 -23.63 123.37
C CYS A 108 -4.43 -24.46 122.08
N GLN A 109 -3.30 -24.93 121.56
CA GLN A 109 -3.22 -25.73 120.32
C GLN A 109 -4.07 -27.01 120.36
N ASN A 110 -3.97 -27.77 121.46
CA ASN A 110 -4.75 -29.00 121.63
C ASN A 110 -6.27 -28.75 121.68
N ASN A 111 -6.69 -27.52 121.98
CA ASN A 111 -8.10 -27.13 122.01
C ASN A 111 -8.53 -26.32 120.77
N HIS A 112 -7.67 -26.17 119.76
CA HIS A 112 -8.03 -25.44 118.54
C HIS A 112 -9.26 -26.02 117.84
N THR A 113 -9.37 -27.34 117.78
CA THR A 113 -10.55 -28.02 117.20
C THR A 113 -11.82 -27.77 118.01
N TYR A 114 -11.71 -27.62 119.34
CA TYR A 114 -12.85 -27.36 120.23
C TYR A 114 -13.36 -25.91 120.12
N TYR A 115 -12.46 -24.93 120.01
CA TYR A 115 -12.80 -23.50 119.96
C TYR A 115 -13.11 -22.98 118.56
N ARG A 116 -12.97 -23.81 117.52
CA ARG A 116 -13.29 -23.41 116.16
C ARG A 116 -14.78 -23.62 115.91
N ASP A 117 -15.51 -22.54 115.66
CA ASP A 117 -16.92 -22.64 115.25
C ASP A 117 -17.07 -23.37 113.90
N GLY A 118 -18.26 -23.89 113.60
CA GLY A 118 -18.48 -24.70 112.40
C GLY A 118 -18.13 -23.99 111.09
N SER A 119 -18.20 -22.65 111.04
CA SER A 119 -17.84 -21.87 109.86
C SER A 119 -16.32 -21.77 109.66
N LYS A 120 -15.56 -21.57 110.75
CA LYS A 120 -14.10 -21.51 110.72
C LYS A 120 -13.47 -22.88 110.48
N GLN A 121 -14.06 -23.95 111.00
CA GLN A 121 -13.57 -25.32 110.76
C GLN A 121 -13.73 -25.68 109.29
N LYS A 122 -14.90 -25.37 108.71
CA LYS A 122 -15.14 -25.54 107.27
C LYS A 122 -14.14 -24.74 106.41
N ALA A 123 -13.88 -23.47 106.74
CA ALA A 123 -12.90 -22.67 106.02
C ALA A 123 -11.46 -23.23 106.11
N TYR A 124 -11.08 -23.76 107.27
CA TYR A 124 -9.78 -24.41 107.44
C TYR A 124 -9.65 -25.71 106.65
N ASP A 125 -10.71 -26.53 106.65
CA ASP A 125 -10.74 -27.78 105.89
C ASP A 125 -10.75 -27.51 104.38
N GLU A 126 -11.48 -26.49 103.92
CA GLU A 126 -11.46 -26.04 102.51
C GLU A 126 -10.09 -25.54 102.07
N ILE A 127 -9.38 -24.76 102.90
CA ILE A 127 -8.00 -24.32 102.60
C ILE A 127 -7.05 -25.52 102.57
N THR A 128 -7.21 -26.48 103.49
CA THR A 128 -6.40 -27.70 103.52
C THR A 128 -6.62 -28.56 102.28
N GLU A 129 -7.86 -28.65 101.79
CA GLU A 129 -8.18 -29.36 100.55
C GLU A 129 -7.61 -28.63 99.31
N ARG A 130 -7.69 -27.30 99.28
CA ARG A 130 -7.06 -26.48 98.22
C ARG A 130 -5.54 -26.62 98.20
N GLN A 131 -4.90 -26.78 99.36
CA GLN A 131 -3.46 -27.06 99.44
C GLN A 131 -3.14 -28.41 98.80
N LYS A 132 -3.90 -29.47 99.09
CA LYS A 132 -3.70 -30.78 98.43
C LYS A 132 -3.92 -30.73 96.92
N GLN A 133 -4.93 -29.99 96.46
CA GLN A 133 -5.17 -29.80 95.02
C GLN A 133 -4.04 -29.02 94.37
N LEU A 134 -3.45 -28.05 95.07
CA LEU A 134 -2.29 -27.31 94.59
C LEU A 134 -1.05 -28.21 94.52
N ASP A 135 -0.86 -29.12 95.49
CA ASP A 135 0.24 -30.09 95.48
C ASP A 135 0.12 -31.05 94.27
N ASP A 136 -1.06 -31.63 94.01
CA ASP A 136 -1.29 -32.50 92.83
C ASP A 136 -1.13 -31.72 91.51
N LEU A 137 -1.56 -30.46 91.47
CA LEU A 137 -1.38 -29.60 90.30
C LEU A 137 0.10 -29.25 90.09
N LYS A 138 0.84 -29.03 91.17
CA LYS A 138 2.27 -28.76 91.15
C LYS A 138 3.04 -29.93 90.56
N ASP A 139 2.78 -31.16 90.99
CA ASP A 139 3.45 -32.35 90.46
C ASP A 139 3.25 -32.50 88.94
N LYS A 140 2.03 -32.24 88.45
CA LYS A 140 1.70 -32.27 87.02
C LYS A 140 2.39 -31.14 86.25
N LEU A 141 2.42 -29.95 86.82
CA LEU A 141 3.03 -28.78 86.20
C LEU A 141 4.56 -28.87 86.20
N GLU A 142 5.18 -29.39 87.26
CA GLU A 142 6.61 -29.67 87.32
C GLU A 142 7.00 -30.68 86.24
N THR A 143 6.28 -31.80 86.14
CA THR A 143 6.48 -32.81 85.07
C THR A 143 6.39 -32.17 83.68
N PHE A 144 5.36 -31.35 83.43
CA PHE A 144 5.19 -30.65 82.16
C PHE A 144 6.33 -29.66 81.87
N THR A 145 6.78 -28.89 82.87
CA THR A 145 7.88 -27.93 82.70
C THR A 145 9.24 -28.60 82.54
N ASP A 146 9.44 -29.75 83.16
CA ASP A 146 10.65 -30.55 83.01
C ASP A 146 10.72 -31.21 81.64
N ASP A 147 9.59 -31.70 81.11
CA ASP A 147 9.51 -32.18 79.72
C ASP A 147 9.80 -31.06 78.71
N LEU A 148 9.35 -29.83 79.00
CA LEU A 148 9.68 -28.66 78.18
C LEU A 148 11.18 -28.29 78.23
N GLY A 149 11.81 -28.38 79.40
CA GLY A 149 13.21 -27.96 79.61
C GLY A 149 14.26 -29.02 79.27
N ASN A 150 14.00 -30.30 79.54
CA ASN A 150 14.97 -31.39 79.40
C ASN A 150 15.05 -31.95 77.96
N ASN A 151 14.00 -31.79 77.16
CA ASN A 151 13.96 -32.18 75.74
C ASN A 151 13.65 -30.98 74.84
N PRO A 152 14.54 -29.95 74.80
CA PRO A 152 14.26 -28.70 74.07
C PRO A 152 14.06 -28.89 72.55
N ASN A 153 14.55 -30.00 72.00
CA ASN A 153 14.51 -30.32 70.56
C ASN A 153 13.49 -31.43 70.21
N SER A 154 12.68 -31.90 71.16
CA SER A 154 11.70 -32.97 70.94
C SER A 154 10.48 -32.84 71.85
N ASN A 155 10.16 -31.62 72.29
CA ASN A 155 8.98 -31.35 73.10
C ASN A 155 7.80 -30.90 72.20
N ILE A 156 6.65 -30.67 72.83
CA ILE A 156 5.43 -30.26 72.12
C ILE A 156 5.60 -28.94 71.34
N LEU A 157 6.43 -28.01 71.81
CA LEU A 157 6.69 -26.75 71.12
C LEU A 157 7.50 -26.98 69.84
N THR A 158 8.49 -27.88 69.88
CA THR A 158 9.28 -28.24 68.69
C THR A 158 8.38 -28.87 67.61
N HIS A 159 7.58 -29.87 67.98
CA HIS A 159 6.69 -30.55 67.03
C HIS A 159 5.58 -29.64 66.48
N LEU A 160 5.02 -28.76 67.31
CA LEU A 160 4.06 -27.76 66.85
C LEU A 160 4.71 -26.81 65.84
N CYS A 161 5.93 -26.31 66.12
CA CYS A 161 6.63 -25.44 65.19
C CYS A 161 7.04 -26.16 63.90
N ASP A 162 7.52 -27.41 63.94
CA ASP A 162 7.85 -28.20 62.74
C ASP A 162 6.60 -28.47 61.88
N GLY A 163 5.50 -28.82 62.54
CA GLY A 163 4.20 -29.02 61.89
C GLY A 163 3.69 -27.74 61.24
N LEU A 164 3.79 -26.59 61.93
CA LEU A 164 3.42 -25.29 61.38
C LEU A 164 4.34 -24.87 60.23
N GLN A 165 5.64 -25.12 60.31
CA GLN A 165 6.56 -24.82 59.21
C GLN A 165 6.24 -25.64 57.97
N THR A 166 6.00 -26.95 58.14
CA THR A 166 5.60 -27.83 57.02
C THR A 166 4.25 -27.42 56.46
N PHE A 167 3.28 -27.16 57.35
CA PHE A 167 1.92 -26.75 56.96
C PHE A 167 1.93 -25.43 56.20
N LEU A 168 2.72 -24.45 56.64
CA LEU A 168 2.84 -23.16 55.97
C LEU A 168 3.81 -23.19 54.78
N GLY A 169 4.73 -24.15 54.69
CA GLY A 169 5.80 -24.17 53.70
C GLY A 169 6.95 -23.21 54.05
N TYR A 170 7.23 -23.01 55.34
CA TYR A 170 8.38 -22.22 55.80
C TYR A 170 9.65 -23.06 55.73
N SER A 171 10.66 -22.53 55.04
CA SER A 171 11.96 -23.14 54.87
C SER A 171 13.00 -22.48 55.79
N PRO A 172 13.54 -23.21 56.78
CA PRO A 172 14.55 -22.68 57.70
C PRO A 172 15.84 -22.23 57.01
N SER A 173 16.21 -22.85 55.88
CA SER A 173 17.43 -22.52 55.14
C SER A 173 17.32 -21.19 54.38
N SER A 174 16.14 -20.88 53.83
CA SER A 174 15.87 -19.63 53.13
C SER A 174 15.40 -18.51 54.06
N LYS A 175 15.02 -18.84 55.31
CA LYS A 175 14.35 -17.94 56.27
C LYS A 175 13.08 -17.30 55.68
N GLY A 176 12.36 -18.05 54.83
CA GLY A 176 11.16 -17.60 54.14
C GLY A 176 10.28 -18.78 53.73
N TYR A 177 9.15 -18.49 53.10
CA TYR A 177 8.24 -19.52 52.59
C TYR A 177 8.73 -20.04 51.23
N ASP A 178 8.80 -21.36 51.05
CA ASP A 178 9.26 -22.01 49.82
C ASP A 178 8.11 -22.48 48.90
N GLY A 179 6.86 -22.26 49.33
CA GLY A 179 5.66 -22.60 48.56
C GLY A 179 5.26 -24.08 48.63
N THR A 180 5.91 -24.90 49.45
CA THR A 180 5.53 -26.32 49.63
C THR A 180 4.31 -26.55 50.52
N GLY A 181 3.93 -25.55 51.33
CA GLY A 181 2.77 -25.57 52.21
C GLY A 181 1.64 -24.63 51.75
N ILE A 182 0.78 -24.22 52.69
CA ILE A 182 -0.39 -23.39 52.39
C ILE A 182 -0.05 -21.92 52.11
N VAL A 183 1.13 -21.45 52.50
CA VAL A 183 1.55 -20.05 52.31
C VAL A 183 2.30 -19.93 51.00
N TYR A 184 1.71 -19.15 50.10
CA TYR A 184 2.31 -18.74 48.84
C TYR A 184 3.65 -18.02 49.11
N SER A 185 4.75 -18.44 48.45
CA SER A 185 6.06 -17.84 48.70
C SER A 185 6.06 -16.36 48.37
N ASP A 186 6.92 -15.58 49.03
CA ASP A 186 7.04 -14.15 48.72
C ASP A 186 7.52 -13.92 47.28
N LEU A 187 8.29 -14.87 46.72
CA LEU A 187 8.70 -14.85 45.32
C LEU A 187 7.52 -15.10 44.37
N ASP A 188 6.64 -16.04 44.70
CA ASP A 188 5.45 -16.31 43.88
C ASP A 188 4.45 -15.14 43.97
N ARG A 189 4.29 -14.53 45.15
CA ARG A 189 3.48 -13.31 45.33
C ARG A 189 4.03 -12.14 44.51
N LEU A 190 5.36 -12.00 44.43
CA LEU A 190 5.99 -11.02 43.56
C LEU A 190 5.73 -11.34 42.08
N CYS A 191 5.82 -12.61 41.67
CA CYS A 191 5.48 -13.02 40.31
C CYS A 191 4.03 -12.66 39.95
N ASP A 192 3.09 -12.94 40.85
CA ASP A 192 1.68 -12.57 40.68
C ASP A 192 1.49 -11.06 40.61
N ALA A 193 2.19 -10.29 41.45
CA ALA A 193 2.14 -8.83 41.40
C ALA A 193 2.65 -8.29 40.05
N VAL A 194 3.73 -8.87 39.51
CA VAL A 194 4.27 -8.50 38.18
C VAL A 194 3.28 -8.89 37.07
N MET A 195 2.71 -10.09 37.11
CA MET A 195 1.69 -10.50 36.13
C MET A 195 0.43 -9.64 36.20
N GLY A 196 -0.01 -9.29 37.41
CA GLY A 196 -1.11 -8.37 37.64
C GLY A 196 -0.82 -6.97 37.11
N PHE A 197 0.41 -6.47 37.28
CA PHE A 197 0.87 -5.22 36.69
C PHE A 197 0.83 -5.28 35.15
N LEU A 198 1.41 -6.32 34.54
CA LEU A 198 1.40 -6.51 33.08
C LEU A 198 -0.03 -6.58 32.53
N SER A 199 -0.90 -7.35 33.18
CA SER A 199 -2.32 -7.45 32.82
C SER A 199 -3.00 -6.09 32.92
N GLY A 200 -2.77 -5.33 34.00
CA GLY A 200 -3.35 -4.01 34.20
C GLY A 200 -2.91 -2.98 33.15
N VAL A 201 -1.62 -2.95 32.80
CA VAL A 201 -1.09 -2.05 31.76
C VAL A 201 -1.70 -2.38 30.40
N LEU A 202 -1.72 -3.66 30.02
CA LEU A 202 -2.28 -4.08 28.73
C LEU A 202 -3.79 -3.88 28.65
N GLU A 203 -4.51 -4.12 29.74
CA GLU A 203 -5.96 -3.86 29.83
C GLU A 203 -6.27 -2.36 29.66
N ALA A 204 -5.42 -1.47 30.18
CA ALA A 204 -5.60 -0.02 30.06
C ALA A 204 -5.47 0.48 28.61
N VAL A 205 -4.60 -0.13 27.80
CA VAL A 205 -4.34 0.31 26.42
C VAL A 205 -5.07 -0.50 25.36
N LYS A 206 -5.79 -1.56 25.74
CA LYS A 206 -6.32 -2.56 24.79
C LYS A 206 -7.28 -1.99 23.73
N ASN A 207 -7.96 -0.89 24.04
CA ASN A 207 -8.94 -0.26 23.18
C ASN A 207 -8.38 0.98 22.45
N GLU A 208 -7.12 1.32 22.68
CA GLU A 208 -6.47 2.46 22.01
C GLU A 208 -6.25 2.14 20.52
N ASN A 209 -6.38 3.15 19.66
CA ASN A 209 -6.29 2.94 18.21
C ASN A 209 -4.87 2.51 17.79
N GLU A 210 -3.86 3.02 18.49
CA GLU A 210 -2.43 2.69 18.35
C GLU A 210 -2.14 1.22 18.67
N VAL A 211 -3.02 0.55 19.41
CA VAL A 211 -2.91 -0.88 19.70
C VAL A 211 -3.77 -1.67 18.72
N THR A 212 -5.07 -1.37 18.65
CA THR A 212 -6.06 -2.14 17.88
C THR A 212 -5.81 -2.16 16.37
N THR A 213 -5.13 -1.14 15.83
CA THR A 213 -4.77 -1.07 14.40
C THR A 213 -3.71 -2.09 14.00
N TYR A 214 -2.85 -2.49 14.94
CA TYR A 214 -1.70 -3.37 14.69
C TYR A 214 -1.79 -4.69 15.45
N TYR A 215 -2.68 -4.82 16.43
CA TYR A 215 -2.86 -6.03 17.21
C TYR A 215 -4.30 -6.24 17.67
N SER A 216 -4.92 -7.34 17.21
CA SER A 216 -6.34 -7.64 17.47
C SER A 216 -6.57 -8.76 18.48
N LYS A 217 -5.51 -9.36 19.03
CA LYS A 217 -5.58 -10.55 19.90
C LYS A 217 -5.39 -10.22 21.39
N MET A 218 -5.53 -8.95 21.78
CA MET A 218 -5.25 -8.50 23.15
C MET A 218 -6.03 -9.25 24.23
N ASP A 219 -7.30 -9.56 24.00
CA ASP A 219 -8.10 -10.33 24.97
C ASP A 219 -7.52 -11.72 25.24
N LYS A 220 -6.97 -12.40 24.21
CA LYS A 220 -6.32 -13.70 24.37
C LYS A 220 -5.02 -13.61 25.16
N THR A 221 -4.26 -12.55 24.95
CA THR A 221 -3.01 -12.29 25.70
C THR A 221 -3.33 -12.00 27.16
N LEU A 222 -4.36 -11.20 27.43
CA LEU A 222 -4.84 -10.92 28.78
C LEU A 222 -5.35 -12.17 29.48
N GLU A 223 -6.10 -13.03 28.79
CA GLU A 223 -6.54 -14.33 29.30
C GLU A 223 -5.36 -15.24 29.64
N LYS A 224 -4.36 -15.36 28.74
CA LYS A 224 -3.15 -16.16 28.99
C LYS A 224 -2.35 -15.66 30.20
N ILE A 225 -2.27 -14.35 30.42
CA ILE A 225 -1.61 -13.77 31.61
C ILE A 225 -2.42 -14.09 32.87
N LYS A 226 -3.75 -13.87 32.86
CA LYS A 226 -4.64 -14.13 34.01
C LYS A 226 -4.62 -15.61 34.38
N ASP A 227 -4.64 -16.51 33.39
CA ASP A 227 -4.54 -17.95 33.59
C ASP A 227 -3.18 -18.39 34.10
N SER A 228 -2.12 -17.60 33.92
CA SER A 228 -0.78 -17.90 34.42
C SER A 228 -0.58 -17.48 35.87
N MET A 229 -1.49 -16.68 36.43
CA MET A 229 -1.42 -16.26 37.84
C MET A 229 -1.57 -17.45 38.79
N HIS A 230 -0.91 -17.36 39.94
CA HIS A 230 -0.91 -18.36 41.00
C HIS A 230 -0.31 -19.72 40.58
N LYS A 231 0.43 -19.78 39.46
CA LYS A 231 1.09 -20.99 38.95
C LYS A 231 2.60 -20.87 39.02
N THR A 232 3.26 -21.94 39.46
CA THR A 232 4.72 -22.07 39.39
C THR A 232 5.18 -21.93 37.93
N GLY A 233 6.10 -21.00 37.66
CA GLY A 233 6.56 -20.68 36.31
C GLY A 233 5.59 -19.82 35.48
N GLY A 234 4.46 -19.38 36.05
CA GLY A 234 3.46 -18.55 35.38
C GLY A 234 4.01 -17.24 34.84
N LEU A 235 4.95 -16.62 35.56
CA LEU A 235 5.62 -15.40 35.09
C LEU A 235 6.31 -15.61 33.73
N SER A 236 6.95 -16.77 33.52
CA SER A 236 7.59 -17.07 32.23
C SER A 236 6.57 -17.12 31.10
N ALA A 237 5.43 -17.78 31.34
CA ALA A 237 4.35 -17.88 30.34
C ALA A 237 3.69 -16.52 30.05
N ALA A 238 3.54 -15.68 31.07
CA ALA A 238 3.04 -14.31 30.92
C ALA A 238 4.02 -13.45 30.11
N VAL A 239 5.33 -13.50 30.42
CA VAL A 239 6.36 -12.76 29.69
C VAL A 239 6.43 -13.21 28.22
N GLU A 240 6.32 -14.51 27.97
CA GLU A 240 6.27 -15.05 26.61
C GLU A 240 5.04 -14.52 25.85
N ALA A 241 3.86 -14.52 26.47
CA ALA A 241 2.63 -13.97 25.88
C ALA A 241 2.76 -12.47 25.53
N VAL A 242 3.35 -11.67 26.42
CA VAL A 242 3.61 -10.25 26.17
C VAL A 242 4.61 -10.08 25.04
N SER A 243 5.68 -10.87 25.02
CA SER A 243 6.72 -10.80 23.99
C SER A 243 6.17 -11.15 22.60
N GLU A 244 5.33 -12.17 22.51
CA GLU A 244 4.63 -12.56 21.28
C GLU A 244 3.69 -11.44 20.80
N ALA A 245 2.89 -10.86 21.70
CA ALA A 245 2.00 -9.75 21.38
C ALA A 245 2.75 -8.52 20.85
N LEU A 246 3.86 -8.16 21.49
CA LEU A 246 4.72 -7.05 21.04
C LEU A 246 5.37 -7.34 19.70
N GLY A 247 5.82 -8.58 19.46
CA GLY A 247 6.40 -8.98 18.18
C GLY A 247 5.40 -8.94 17.02
N GLU A 248 4.16 -9.43 17.24
CA GLU A 248 3.10 -9.33 16.23
C GLU A 248 2.70 -7.87 15.95
N TRP A 249 2.56 -7.05 17.01
CA TRP A 249 2.24 -5.62 16.89
C TRP A 249 3.32 -4.87 16.10
N ASP A 250 4.61 -5.08 16.43
CA ASP A 250 5.74 -4.43 15.75
C ASP A 250 5.84 -4.87 14.28
N GLY A 251 5.58 -6.16 14.01
CA GLY A 251 5.55 -6.70 12.65
C GLY A 251 4.46 -6.09 11.76
N GLU A 252 3.23 -5.92 12.27
CA GLU A 252 2.17 -5.26 11.50
C GLU A 252 2.38 -3.75 11.36
N LEU A 253 2.97 -3.10 12.37
CA LEU A 253 3.39 -1.69 12.28
C LEU A 253 4.43 -1.48 11.18
N ASP A 254 5.50 -2.30 11.17
CA ASP A 254 6.54 -2.24 10.14
C ASP A 254 5.96 -2.52 8.75
N LYS A 255 5.10 -3.52 8.62
CA LYS A 255 4.45 -3.87 7.35
C LYS A 255 3.64 -2.72 6.77
N LYS A 256 2.76 -2.11 7.57
CA LYS A 256 1.90 -0.99 7.12
C LYS A 256 2.72 0.27 6.82
N THR A 257 3.67 0.63 7.68
CA THR A 257 4.53 1.80 7.45
C THR A 257 5.47 1.59 6.25
N SER A 258 6.00 0.39 6.07
CA SER A 258 6.78 0.00 4.89
C SER A 258 5.95 0.00 3.60
N ALA A 259 4.67 -0.37 3.64
CA ALA A 259 3.78 -0.29 2.49
C ALA A 259 3.62 1.16 2.01
N LEU A 260 3.30 2.08 2.93
CA LEU A 260 3.24 3.52 2.62
C LEU A 260 4.58 4.03 2.07
N LYS A 261 5.70 3.69 2.72
CA LYS A 261 7.04 4.08 2.28
C LYS A 261 7.35 3.61 0.86
N LYS A 262 7.02 2.36 0.54
CA LYS A 262 7.21 1.79 -0.80
C LYS A 262 6.34 2.50 -1.85
N SER A 263 5.08 2.78 -1.54
CA SER A 263 4.18 3.50 -2.44
C SER A 263 4.67 4.94 -2.72
N LEU A 264 5.17 5.63 -1.69
CA LEU A 264 5.76 6.96 -1.85
C LEU A 264 7.09 6.93 -2.63
N GLU A 265 7.93 5.92 -2.41
CA GLU A 265 9.17 5.75 -3.17
C GLU A 265 8.86 5.42 -4.63
N TYR A 266 7.88 4.57 -4.91
CA TYR A 266 7.42 4.26 -6.27
C TYR A 266 6.90 5.51 -7.01
N LEU A 267 6.12 6.35 -6.32
CA LEU A 267 5.70 7.66 -6.84
C LEU A 267 6.94 8.51 -7.19
N LYS A 268 7.90 8.61 -6.26
CA LYS A 268 9.10 9.43 -6.37
C LYS A 268 10.05 8.98 -7.48
N THR A 269 10.39 7.70 -7.55
CA THR A 269 11.47 7.18 -8.40
C THR A 269 10.97 6.66 -9.73
N GLU A 270 9.78 6.08 -9.81
CA GLU A 270 9.29 5.53 -11.07
C GLU A 270 8.45 6.56 -11.81
N LYS A 271 7.40 7.08 -11.17
CA LYS A 271 6.40 7.90 -11.87
C LYS A 271 6.92 9.29 -12.24
N PHE A 272 7.64 9.97 -11.34
CA PHE A 272 8.25 11.25 -11.71
C PHE A 272 9.35 11.10 -12.77
N ASN A 273 10.13 10.01 -12.76
CA ASN A 273 11.14 9.77 -13.80
C ASN A 273 10.51 9.47 -15.16
N ASN A 274 9.45 8.66 -15.22
CA ASN A 274 8.71 8.43 -16.46
C ASN A 274 8.18 9.74 -17.04
N MET A 275 7.58 10.59 -16.20
CA MET A 275 7.11 11.90 -16.64
C MET A 275 8.26 12.80 -17.13
N HIS A 276 9.40 12.77 -16.44
CA HIS A 276 10.61 13.49 -16.87
C HIS A 276 11.08 13.02 -18.25
N ASP A 277 11.11 11.71 -18.49
CA ASP A 277 11.51 11.13 -19.77
C ASP A 277 10.54 11.48 -20.89
N SER A 278 9.23 11.43 -20.64
CA SER A 278 8.22 11.82 -21.62
C SER A 278 8.31 13.30 -21.98
N LEU A 279 8.51 14.18 -20.99
CA LEU A 279 8.77 15.60 -21.24
C LEU A 279 10.05 15.83 -22.03
N ASN A 280 11.13 15.11 -21.72
CA ASN A 280 12.39 15.21 -22.46
C ASN A 280 12.25 14.77 -23.92
N LYS A 281 11.52 13.67 -24.16
CA LYS A 281 11.22 13.19 -25.52
C LYS A 281 10.41 14.23 -26.30
N LEU A 282 9.41 14.86 -25.67
CA LEU A 282 8.62 15.92 -26.29
C LEU A 282 9.46 17.16 -26.60
N ASN A 283 10.33 17.59 -25.67
CA ASN A 283 11.22 18.74 -25.84
C ASN A 283 12.30 18.51 -26.91
N ALA A 284 12.67 17.26 -27.17
CA ALA A 284 13.64 16.88 -28.20
C ALA A 284 13.05 16.84 -29.62
N VAL A 285 11.77 17.14 -29.81
CA VAL A 285 11.14 17.12 -31.14
C VAL A 285 11.54 18.36 -31.94
N TYR A 286 12.12 18.14 -33.12
CA TYR A 286 12.44 19.19 -34.09
C TYR A 286 12.40 18.68 -35.54
N GLY A 287 12.24 19.59 -36.50
CA GLY A 287 12.26 19.29 -37.93
C GLY A 287 11.19 18.27 -38.35
N ASP A 288 11.60 17.25 -39.11
CA ASP A 288 10.69 16.25 -39.66
C ASP A 288 10.00 15.38 -38.59
N SER A 289 10.48 15.40 -37.35
CA SER A 289 9.89 14.66 -36.23
C SER A 289 8.66 15.33 -35.59
N LEU A 290 8.27 16.53 -36.06
CA LEU A 290 7.07 17.25 -35.59
C LEU A 290 5.78 16.43 -35.70
N SER A 291 5.72 15.48 -36.63
CA SER A 291 4.61 14.53 -36.76
C SER A 291 4.40 13.65 -35.51
N LYS A 292 5.39 13.54 -34.62
CA LYS A 292 5.34 12.76 -33.38
C LYS A 292 4.80 13.55 -32.18
N VAL A 293 4.63 14.87 -32.30
CA VAL A 293 4.14 15.73 -31.20
C VAL A 293 2.84 15.21 -30.59
N PRO A 294 1.80 14.81 -31.36
CA PRO A 294 0.55 14.34 -30.76
C PRO A 294 0.74 13.11 -29.85
N VAL A 295 1.48 12.10 -30.34
CA VAL A 295 1.73 10.85 -29.59
C VAL A 295 2.58 11.10 -28.34
N LEU A 296 3.57 12.00 -28.43
CA LEU A 296 4.42 12.35 -27.30
C LEU A 296 3.70 13.23 -26.27
N LEU A 297 2.78 14.09 -26.71
CA LEU A 297 1.90 14.85 -25.83
C LEU A 297 0.94 13.92 -25.08
N ASP A 298 0.36 12.95 -25.76
CA ASP A 298 -0.48 11.92 -25.14
C ASP A 298 0.26 11.12 -24.08
N ALA A 299 1.53 10.76 -24.33
CA ALA A 299 2.38 10.08 -23.35
C ALA A 299 2.59 10.95 -22.10
N CYS A 300 2.84 12.25 -22.27
CA CYS A 300 2.98 13.19 -21.14
C CYS A 300 1.68 13.30 -20.33
N ILE A 301 0.52 13.38 -20.99
CA ILE A 301 -0.78 13.43 -20.33
C ILE A 301 -1.03 12.13 -19.53
N ALA A 302 -0.74 10.97 -20.13
CA ALA A 302 -0.90 9.67 -19.48
C ALA A 302 0.02 9.51 -18.26
N ASP A 303 1.31 9.85 -18.40
CA ASP A 303 2.28 9.79 -17.29
C ASP A 303 1.87 10.70 -16.13
N ALA A 304 1.34 11.90 -16.42
CA ALA A 304 0.80 12.79 -15.39
C ALA A 304 -0.39 12.17 -14.64
N GLY A 305 -1.30 11.48 -15.35
CA GLY A 305 -2.38 10.72 -14.73
C GLY A 305 -1.88 9.55 -13.87
N TRP A 306 -0.80 8.87 -14.30
CA TRP A 306 -0.20 7.79 -13.52
C TRP A 306 0.50 8.28 -12.24
N ILE A 307 1.02 9.51 -12.21
CA ILE A 307 1.50 10.14 -10.96
C ILE A 307 0.32 10.28 -9.98
N SER A 308 -0.85 10.75 -10.44
CA SER A 308 -2.04 10.82 -9.58
C SER A 308 -2.45 9.44 -9.08
N GLY A 309 -2.54 8.45 -9.95
CA GLY A 309 -2.93 7.09 -9.55
C GLY A 309 -1.96 6.48 -8.52
N ALA A 310 -0.65 6.72 -8.65
CA ALA A 310 0.34 6.26 -7.68
C ALA A 310 0.25 7.01 -6.34
N TYR A 311 -0.08 8.30 -6.35
CA TYR A 311 -0.39 9.03 -5.12
C TYR A 311 -1.64 8.48 -4.43
N ASP A 312 -2.72 8.24 -5.18
CA ASP A 312 -3.98 7.72 -4.62
C ASP A 312 -3.75 6.32 -3.98
N ALA A 313 -2.87 5.50 -4.56
CA ALA A 313 -2.42 4.24 -3.94
C ALA A 313 -1.65 4.46 -2.63
N ALA A 314 -0.75 5.45 -2.58
CA ALA A 314 -0.05 5.80 -1.35
C ALA A 314 -1.00 6.37 -0.28
N GLU A 315 -2.01 7.14 -0.68
CA GLU A 315 -3.04 7.67 0.21
C GLU A 315 -3.87 6.55 0.86
N ASN A 316 -4.20 5.50 0.11
CA ASN A 316 -4.86 4.30 0.67
C ASN A 316 -4.00 3.60 1.73
N GLU A 317 -2.68 3.50 1.53
CA GLU A 317 -1.79 2.93 2.55
C GLU A 317 -1.65 3.82 3.78
N TYR A 318 -1.72 5.13 3.59
CA TYR A 318 -1.76 6.10 4.69
C TYR A 318 -3.04 5.94 5.53
N GLU A 319 -4.19 5.68 4.92
CA GLU A 319 -5.45 5.45 5.65
C GLU A 319 -5.45 4.15 6.46
N ASN A 320 -4.52 3.23 6.19
CA ASN A 320 -4.33 1.98 6.95
C ASN A 320 -3.54 2.16 8.26
N LEU A 321 -3.01 3.37 8.52
CA LEU A 321 -2.26 3.71 9.74
C LEU A 321 -3.19 4.17 10.87
N ASP A 322 -2.70 4.12 12.10
CA ASP A 322 -3.44 4.63 13.25
C ASP A 322 -3.64 6.17 13.15
N PRO A 323 -4.67 6.73 13.82
CA PRO A 323 -4.96 8.16 13.78
C PRO A 323 -3.79 9.07 14.17
N THR A 324 -2.94 8.66 15.12
CA THR A 324 -1.82 9.46 15.60
C THR A 324 -0.71 9.55 14.55
N LEU A 325 -0.36 8.44 13.89
CA LEU A 325 0.58 8.47 12.77
C LEU A 325 0.01 9.22 11.56
N ARG A 326 -1.28 9.07 11.27
CA ARG A 326 -1.93 9.83 10.21
C ARG A 326 -1.84 11.33 10.46
N ASP A 327 -2.17 11.80 11.66
CA ASP A 327 -2.11 13.22 12.01
C ASP A 327 -0.69 13.81 11.84
N LYS A 328 0.34 13.06 12.25
CA LYS A 328 1.75 13.45 12.06
C LYS A 328 2.16 13.61 10.60
N LEU A 329 1.56 12.82 9.69
CA LEU A 329 1.92 12.79 8.27
C LEU A 329 0.98 13.64 7.38
N LYS A 330 -0.19 14.01 7.92
CA LYS A 330 -1.29 14.69 7.22
C LYS A 330 -0.83 15.89 6.38
N ASP A 331 -0.05 16.79 6.97
CA ASP A 331 0.39 18.00 6.27
C ASP A 331 1.31 17.71 5.09
N ALA A 332 2.19 16.72 5.23
CA ALA A 332 3.11 16.31 4.17
C ALA A 332 2.33 15.65 3.02
N LEU A 333 1.45 14.69 3.34
CA LEU A 333 0.62 14.00 2.35
C LEU A 333 -0.32 14.97 1.64
N TYR A 334 -0.96 15.88 2.38
CA TYR A 334 -1.82 16.91 1.79
C TYR A 334 -1.07 17.84 0.83
N LYS A 335 0.17 18.23 1.16
CA LYS A 335 1.02 19.01 0.23
C LYS A 335 1.31 18.21 -1.04
N ILE A 336 1.65 16.93 -0.93
CA ILE A 336 1.88 16.07 -2.10
C ILE A 336 0.61 15.96 -2.93
N LYS A 337 -0.55 15.67 -2.32
CA LYS A 337 -1.87 15.65 -2.98
C LYS A 337 -2.13 16.89 -3.81
N LEU A 338 -1.97 18.06 -3.17
CA LEU A 338 -2.24 19.34 -3.80
C LEU A 338 -1.33 19.57 -5.01
N GLN A 339 -0.04 19.24 -4.89
CA GLN A 339 0.91 19.39 -5.99
C GLN A 339 0.65 18.39 -7.11
N VAL A 340 0.39 17.12 -6.79
CA VAL A 340 0.09 16.06 -7.78
C VAL A 340 -1.17 16.39 -8.55
N LYS A 341 -2.28 16.72 -7.88
CA LYS A 341 -3.54 17.10 -8.56
C LYS A 341 -3.38 18.40 -9.35
N SER A 342 -2.63 19.38 -8.83
CA SER A 342 -2.33 20.62 -9.58
C SER A 342 -1.51 20.34 -10.84
N PHE A 343 -0.55 19.43 -10.76
CA PHE A 343 0.31 19.04 -11.88
C PHE A 343 -0.48 18.26 -12.92
N GLU A 344 -1.25 17.25 -12.52
CA GLU A 344 -2.13 16.48 -13.40
C GLU A 344 -3.10 17.39 -14.15
N ALA A 345 -3.79 18.28 -13.44
CA ALA A 345 -4.72 19.23 -14.05
C ALA A 345 -4.03 20.17 -15.06
N ALA A 346 -2.79 20.59 -14.77
CA ALA A 346 -2.01 21.42 -15.69
C ALA A 346 -1.47 20.63 -16.90
N ALA A 347 -1.15 19.35 -16.71
CA ALA A 347 -0.59 18.48 -17.75
C ALA A 347 -1.68 17.93 -18.68
N ALA A 348 -2.88 17.66 -18.17
CA ALA A 348 -4.00 17.12 -18.95
C ALA A 348 -4.34 17.99 -20.16
N ASN A 349 -4.26 19.33 -20.00
CA ASN A 349 -4.42 20.37 -21.04
C ASN A 349 -5.24 19.90 -22.24
N THR A 350 -6.50 19.52 -21.95
CA THR A 350 -7.40 18.88 -22.91
C THR A 350 -7.64 19.78 -24.11
N GLU A 351 -7.62 21.08 -23.91
CA GLU A 351 -7.76 22.10 -24.95
C GLU A 351 -6.56 22.07 -25.91
N LEU A 352 -5.33 21.93 -25.40
CA LEU A 352 -4.15 21.79 -26.27
C LEU A 352 -4.22 20.50 -27.08
N LYS A 353 -4.67 19.40 -26.46
CA LYS A 353 -4.88 18.14 -27.16
C LYS A 353 -5.91 18.28 -28.28
N ASP A 354 -7.08 18.83 -27.97
CA ASP A 354 -8.15 19.06 -28.95
C ASP A 354 -7.69 19.95 -30.11
N VAL A 355 -6.90 21.00 -29.82
CA VAL A 355 -6.33 21.87 -30.85
C VAL A 355 -5.33 21.13 -31.74
N VAL A 356 -4.46 20.29 -31.16
CA VAL A 356 -3.48 19.50 -31.90
C VAL A 356 -4.18 18.46 -32.79
N ASP A 357 -5.19 17.77 -32.26
CA ASP A 357 -5.97 16.78 -32.99
C ASP A 357 -6.77 17.43 -34.14
N LEU A 358 -7.45 18.55 -33.86
CA LEU A 358 -8.18 19.32 -34.87
C LEU A 358 -7.24 19.81 -35.97
N ALA A 359 -6.09 20.41 -35.61
CA ALA A 359 -5.11 20.88 -36.58
C ALA A 359 -4.57 19.73 -37.45
N GLY A 360 -4.28 18.57 -36.85
CA GLY A 360 -3.87 17.38 -37.58
C GLY A 360 -4.93 16.91 -38.58
N SER A 361 -6.20 16.88 -38.16
CA SER A 361 -7.32 16.48 -39.01
C SER A 361 -7.56 17.44 -40.18
N GLU A 362 -7.48 18.76 -39.94
CA GLU A 362 -7.67 19.78 -40.97
C GLU A 362 -6.51 19.77 -41.98
N LEU A 363 -5.27 19.53 -41.55
CA LEU A 363 -4.13 19.37 -42.45
C LEU A 363 -4.26 18.13 -43.34
N LEU A 364 -4.75 17.01 -42.80
CA LEU A 364 -5.04 15.81 -43.58
C LEU A 364 -6.18 16.04 -44.58
N ASN A 365 -7.24 16.73 -44.17
CA ASN A 365 -8.36 17.12 -45.03
C ASN A 365 -7.89 18.03 -46.18
N LEU A 366 -7.07 19.03 -45.86
CA LEU A 366 -6.48 19.93 -46.86
C LEU A 366 -5.62 19.15 -47.85
N LYS A 367 -4.77 18.23 -47.39
CA LYS A 367 -3.97 17.38 -48.26
C LYS A 367 -4.86 16.59 -49.22
N GLN A 368 -5.90 15.94 -48.71
CA GLN A 368 -6.84 15.16 -49.52
C GLN A 368 -7.51 16.04 -50.58
N LYS A 369 -8.02 17.22 -50.20
CA LYS A 369 -8.66 18.16 -51.15
C LYS A 369 -7.70 18.64 -52.23
N VAL A 370 -6.43 18.88 -51.88
CA VAL A 370 -5.40 19.27 -52.85
C VAL A 370 -5.14 18.14 -53.84
N ASP A 371 -4.98 16.91 -53.35
CA ASP A 371 -4.76 15.72 -54.18
C ASP A 371 -5.96 15.47 -55.12
N GLU A 372 -7.20 15.49 -54.60
CA GLU A 372 -8.43 15.38 -55.38
C GLU A 372 -8.51 16.45 -56.49
N ARG A 373 -8.21 17.71 -56.16
CA ARG A 373 -8.27 18.81 -57.12
C ARG A 373 -7.19 18.71 -58.20
N ILE A 374 -6.01 18.19 -57.86
CA ILE A 374 -4.95 17.92 -58.83
C ILE A 374 -5.40 16.83 -59.80
N ASP A 375 -5.96 15.73 -59.27
CA ASP A 375 -6.42 14.60 -60.07
C ASP A 375 -7.56 15.00 -61.02
N GLU A 376 -8.56 15.74 -60.54
CA GLU A 376 -9.64 16.30 -61.35
C GLU A 376 -9.09 17.10 -62.54
N ARG A 377 -8.21 18.07 -62.27
CA ARG A 377 -7.66 18.94 -63.31
C ARG A 377 -6.76 18.19 -64.28
N MET A 378 -5.98 17.23 -63.80
CA MET A 378 -5.14 16.39 -64.67
C MET A 378 -5.99 15.52 -65.59
N ASN A 379 -7.07 14.94 -65.07
CA ASN A 379 -7.98 14.12 -65.87
C ASN A 379 -8.71 14.95 -66.93
N ASP A 380 -9.21 16.13 -66.56
CA ASP A 380 -9.90 17.04 -67.47
C ASP A 380 -8.98 17.52 -68.62
N VAL A 381 -7.72 17.87 -68.32
CA VAL A 381 -6.74 18.20 -69.37
C VAL A 381 -6.45 17.00 -70.27
N LYS A 382 -6.32 15.79 -69.71
CA LYS A 382 -6.09 14.56 -70.47
C LYS A 382 -7.23 14.27 -71.44
N ILE A 383 -8.48 14.38 -70.97
CA ILE A 383 -9.67 14.15 -71.79
C ILE A 383 -9.76 15.18 -72.91
N ARG A 384 -9.67 16.47 -72.58
CA ARG A 384 -9.79 17.54 -73.58
C ARG A 384 -8.69 17.48 -74.64
N LEU A 385 -7.43 17.30 -74.22
CA LEU A 385 -6.32 17.19 -75.17
C LEU A 385 -6.44 15.96 -76.05
N GLY A 386 -6.85 14.82 -75.49
CA GLY A 386 -7.07 13.58 -76.24
C GLY A 386 -8.20 13.72 -77.27
N HIS A 387 -9.30 14.35 -76.88
CA HIS A 387 -10.43 14.65 -77.76
C HIS A 387 -10.01 15.59 -78.90
N GLU A 388 -9.38 16.72 -78.57
CA GLU A 388 -8.97 17.72 -79.55
C GLU A 388 -7.96 17.17 -80.56
N PHE A 389 -6.98 16.40 -80.07
CA PHE A 389 -6.02 15.72 -80.95
C PHE A 389 -6.71 14.74 -81.90
N LYS A 390 -7.69 13.98 -81.38
CA LYS A 390 -8.43 13.02 -82.19
C LYS A 390 -9.22 13.73 -83.30
N VAL A 391 -10.03 14.71 -82.92
CA VAL A 391 -10.98 15.37 -83.82
C VAL A 391 -10.29 16.30 -84.81
N GLN A 392 -9.34 17.13 -84.37
CA GLN A 392 -8.74 18.14 -85.25
C GLN A 392 -7.56 17.62 -86.07
N ILE A 393 -6.89 16.55 -85.64
CA ILE A 393 -5.63 16.12 -86.27
C ILE A 393 -5.70 14.66 -86.73
N HIS A 394 -5.96 13.71 -85.84
CA HIS A 394 -5.91 12.29 -86.18
C HIS A 394 -6.94 11.89 -87.24
N ASP A 395 -8.21 12.24 -87.04
CA ASP A 395 -9.30 11.83 -87.92
C ASP A 395 -9.20 12.50 -89.31
N PRO A 396 -8.90 13.82 -89.42
CA PRO A 396 -8.65 14.46 -90.72
C PRO A 396 -7.45 13.86 -91.47
N LEU A 397 -6.33 13.56 -90.80
CA LEU A 397 -5.18 12.91 -91.44
C LEU A 397 -5.54 11.53 -91.98
N ASN A 398 -6.29 10.73 -91.22
CA ASN A 398 -6.76 9.44 -91.68
C ASN A 398 -7.76 9.55 -92.84
N ALA A 399 -8.64 10.55 -92.83
CA ALA A 399 -9.55 10.82 -93.93
C ALA A 399 -8.80 11.17 -95.23
N VAL A 400 -7.77 12.03 -95.14
CA VAL A 400 -6.90 12.36 -96.29
C VAL A 400 -6.18 11.12 -96.80
N LYS A 401 -5.57 10.33 -95.92
CA LYS A 401 -4.90 9.07 -96.27
C LYS A 401 -5.84 8.09 -96.99
N LYS A 402 -7.06 7.91 -96.47
CA LYS A 402 -8.08 7.05 -97.07
C LYS A 402 -8.50 7.56 -98.45
N THR A 403 -8.72 8.86 -98.58
CA THR A 403 -9.12 9.51 -99.84
C THR A 403 -8.04 9.37 -100.90
N LEU A 404 -6.78 9.65 -100.56
CA LEU A 404 -5.64 9.47 -101.48
C LEU A 404 -5.50 8.03 -101.97
N THR A 405 -5.71 7.06 -101.06
CA THR A 405 -5.67 5.63 -101.41
C THR A 405 -6.80 5.25 -102.37
N SER A 406 -8.00 5.80 -102.17
CA SER A 406 -9.14 5.59 -103.07
C SER A 406 -8.88 6.20 -104.45
N VAL A 407 -8.43 7.46 -104.50
CA VAL A 407 -8.12 8.16 -105.75
C VAL A 407 -7.03 7.42 -106.52
N ASP A 408 -5.97 6.95 -105.86
CA ASP A 408 -4.93 6.12 -106.48
C ASP A 408 -5.51 4.84 -107.11
N THR A 409 -6.38 4.16 -106.36
CA THR A 409 -7.03 2.93 -106.83
C THR A 409 -7.92 3.18 -108.06
N ASP A 410 -8.71 4.26 -108.03
CA ASP A 410 -9.63 4.58 -109.12
C ASP A 410 -8.89 5.07 -110.36
N LEU A 411 -7.88 5.94 -110.21
CA LEU A 411 -7.05 6.39 -111.31
C LEU A 411 -6.32 5.23 -111.98
N LYS A 412 -5.77 4.28 -111.21
CA LYS A 412 -5.15 3.06 -111.76
C LYS A 412 -6.15 2.28 -112.62
N LYS A 413 -7.36 2.02 -112.11
CA LYS A 413 -8.42 1.33 -112.88
C LYS A 413 -8.78 2.06 -114.18
N TRP A 414 -8.95 3.38 -114.12
CA TRP A 414 -9.28 4.19 -115.30
C TRP A 414 -8.16 4.16 -116.34
N ILE A 415 -6.90 4.28 -115.90
CA ILE A 415 -5.71 4.23 -116.75
C ILE A 415 -5.59 2.85 -117.40
N ASP A 416 -5.75 1.77 -116.65
CA ASP A 416 -5.65 0.41 -117.18
C ASP A 416 -6.72 0.16 -118.25
N ARG A 417 -7.97 0.56 -117.99
CA ARG A 417 -9.07 0.42 -118.95
C ARG A 417 -8.91 1.30 -120.20
N ALA A 418 -8.46 2.54 -120.04
CA ALA A 418 -8.16 3.42 -121.17
C ALA A 418 -7.02 2.86 -122.04
N THR A 419 -6.00 2.29 -121.39
CA THR A 419 -4.86 1.65 -122.06
C THR A 419 -5.32 0.42 -122.86
N GLU A 420 -6.17 -0.42 -122.29
CA GLU A 420 -6.73 -1.61 -122.95
C GLU A 420 -7.54 -1.23 -124.20
N ILE A 421 -8.51 -0.31 -124.06
CA ILE A 421 -9.35 0.17 -125.17
C ILE A 421 -8.50 0.81 -126.26
N ALA A 422 -7.52 1.63 -125.89
CA ALA A 422 -6.63 2.27 -126.84
C ALA A 422 -5.79 1.25 -127.62
N LYS A 423 -5.19 0.26 -126.94
CA LYS A 423 -4.45 -0.85 -127.58
C LYS A 423 -5.35 -1.62 -128.55
N TYR A 424 -6.54 -2.01 -128.11
CA TYR A 424 -7.49 -2.71 -128.96
C TYR A 424 -7.87 -1.89 -130.19
N GLY A 425 -8.17 -0.60 -130.02
CA GLY A 425 -8.49 0.32 -131.12
C GLY A 425 -7.33 0.50 -132.12
N ILE A 426 -6.08 0.55 -131.64
CA ILE A 426 -4.88 0.57 -132.50
C ILE A 426 -4.78 -0.72 -133.32
N GLU A 427 -4.93 -1.89 -132.68
CA GLU A 427 -4.81 -3.19 -133.37
C GLU A 427 -5.93 -3.42 -134.38
N GLN A 428 -7.19 -3.12 -134.04
CA GLN A 428 -8.30 -3.20 -134.98
C GLN A 428 -8.13 -2.25 -136.16
N SER A 429 -7.68 -1.02 -135.91
CA SER A 429 -7.40 -0.06 -137.00
C SER A 429 -6.27 -0.55 -137.91
N LYS A 430 -5.23 -1.20 -137.36
CA LYS A 430 -4.17 -1.84 -138.17
C LYS A 430 -4.72 -2.98 -139.03
N ALA A 431 -5.57 -3.83 -138.47
CA ALA A 431 -6.20 -4.94 -139.20
C ALA A 431 -7.06 -4.42 -140.37
N ILE A 432 -7.91 -3.41 -140.12
CA ILE A 432 -8.71 -2.75 -141.17
C ILE A 432 -7.81 -2.15 -142.24
N LEU A 433 -6.75 -1.42 -141.86
CA LEU A 433 -5.83 -0.81 -142.85
C LEU A 433 -5.13 -1.86 -143.71
N LYS A 434 -4.74 -3.00 -143.12
CA LYS A 434 -4.13 -4.13 -143.84
C LYS A 434 -5.12 -4.72 -144.85
N GLU A 435 -6.35 -4.96 -144.45
CA GLU A 435 -7.37 -5.55 -145.33
C GLU A 435 -7.75 -4.61 -146.48
N VAL A 436 -7.87 -3.31 -146.22
CA VAL A 436 -8.12 -2.28 -147.25
C VAL A 436 -6.95 -2.15 -148.23
N THR A 437 -5.70 -2.32 -147.78
CA THR A 437 -4.51 -2.28 -148.66
C THR A 437 -4.31 -3.58 -149.44
N GLU A 438 -4.56 -4.75 -148.86
CA GLU A 438 -4.47 -6.05 -149.54
C GLU A 438 -5.55 -6.21 -150.63
N GLN A 439 -6.78 -5.74 -150.38
CA GLN A 439 -7.86 -5.75 -151.38
C GLN A 439 -7.69 -4.66 -152.46
N SER A 440 -6.79 -3.70 -152.29
CA SER A 440 -6.55 -2.64 -153.28
C SER A 440 -5.81 -3.12 -154.54
N GLY A 441 -5.24 -4.34 -154.52
CA GLY A 441 -4.57 -4.98 -155.66
C GLY A 441 -5.50 -5.62 -156.69
N THR A 442 -6.80 -5.82 -156.39
CA THR A 442 -7.75 -6.43 -157.34
C THR A 442 -9.04 -5.61 -157.43
N LYS A 443 -9.21 -4.94 -158.59
CA LYS A 443 -10.35 -4.09 -159.02
C LYS A 443 -10.38 -2.65 -158.45
N LYS A 444 -9.87 -1.68 -159.23
CA LYS A 444 -10.28 -0.27 -159.10
C LYS A 444 -10.41 0.44 -160.45
N ALA A 445 -11.64 0.58 -160.92
CA ALA A 445 -12.08 1.71 -161.72
C ALA A 445 -13.55 2.01 -161.39
N GLY A 446 -13.86 3.25 -160.94
CA GLY A 446 -15.22 3.70 -160.63
C GLY A 446 -15.57 3.85 -159.14
N ALA A 447 -16.87 4.05 -158.86
CA ALA A 447 -17.47 4.52 -157.60
C ALA A 447 -17.10 3.79 -156.28
N ASP A 448 -16.49 2.61 -156.35
CA ASP A 448 -16.06 1.85 -155.15
C ASP A 448 -14.68 2.27 -154.62
N ALA A 449 -13.82 2.89 -155.44
CA ALA A 449 -12.50 3.36 -155.00
C ALA A 449 -12.59 4.46 -153.93
N GLU A 450 -13.62 5.31 -154.00
CA GLU A 450 -13.86 6.42 -153.06
C GLU A 450 -14.36 5.92 -151.70
N LYS A 451 -15.21 4.87 -151.67
CA LYS A 451 -15.67 4.22 -150.44
C LYS A 451 -14.49 3.62 -149.66
N TRP A 452 -13.59 2.91 -150.33
CA TRP A 452 -12.40 2.33 -149.69
C TRP A 452 -11.45 3.39 -149.13
N ARG A 453 -11.26 4.51 -149.85
CA ARG A 453 -10.45 5.64 -149.38
C ARG A 453 -11.06 6.30 -148.14
N ASN A 454 -12.38 6.35 -148.03
CA ASN A 454 -13.07 6.85 -146.83
C ASN A 454 -12.90 5.91 -145.63
N VAL A 455 -12.96 4.59 -145.83
CA VAL A 455 -12.66 3.59 -144.78
C VAL A 455 -11.21 3.69 -144.32
N GLU A 456 -10.26 3.80 -145.25
CA GLU A 456 -8.84 4.00 -144.94
C GLU A 456 -8.61 5.27 -144.12
N LYS A 457 -9.21 6.39 -144.54
CA LYS A 457 -9.14 7.67 -143.82
C LYS A 457 -9.73 7.56 -142.41
N ALA A 458 -10.88 6.90 -142.25
CA ALA A 458 -11.51 6.68 -140.95
C ALA A 458 -10.66 5.78 -140.04
N ALA A 459 -10.06 4.70 -140.58
CA ALA A 459 -9.18 3.81 -139.83
C ALA A 459 -7.87 4.50 -139.41
N LEU A 460 -7.28 5.33 -140.26
CA LEU A 460 -6.13 6.17 -139.91
C LEU A 460 -6.49 7.17 -138.79
N GLN A 461 -7.64 7.84 -138.90
CA GLN A 461 -8.12 8.76 -137.87
C GLN A 461 -8.39 8.05 -136.54
N LEU A 462 -8.99 6.85 -136.56
CA LEU A 462 -9.23 6.04 -135.37
C LEU A 462 -7.91 5.62 -134.72
N LYS A 463 -6.95 5.12 -135.51
CA LYS A 463 -5.60 4.78 -135.04
C LYS A 463 -4.90 5.97 -134.39
N GLN A 464 -4.97 7.15 -135.01
CA GLN A 464 -4.39 8.38 -134.46
C GLN A 464 -5.05 8.79 -133.14
N LYS A 465 -6.38 8.72 -133.04
CA LYS A 465 -7.12 9.01 -131.80
C LYS A 465 -6.79 7.99 -130.70
N ALA A 466 -6.71 6.71 -131.04
CA ALA A 466 -6.34 5.65 -130.12
C ALA A 466 -4.89 5.78 -129.63
N GLN A 467 -3.95 6.16 -130.50
CA GLN A 467 -2.57 6.46 -130.11
C GLN A 467 -2.50 7.66 -129.17
N LYS A 468 -3.21 8.75 -129.47
CA LYS A 468 -3.28 9.92 -128.57
C LYS A 468 -3.85 9.55 -127.19
N LEU A 469 -4.88 8.70 -127.15
CA LEU A 469 -5.45 8.22 -125.90
C LEU A 469 -4.46 7.33 -125.13
N TYR A 470 -3.73 6.46 -125.83
CA TYR A 470 -2.68 5.63 -125.23
C TYR A 470 -1.55 6.46 -124.62
N ASP A 471 -1.05 7.46 -125.35
CA ASP A 471 0.03 8.34 -124.90
C ASP A 471 -0.41 9.20 -123.70
N ALA A 472 -1.66 9.68 -123.73
CA ALA A 472 -2.27 10.38 -122.61
C ALA A 472 -2.41 9.48 -121.37
N ALA A 473 -2.88 8.24 -121.53
CA ALA A 473 -2.99 7.26 -120.45
C ALA A 473 -1.62 6.88 -119.88
N SER A 474 -0.60 6.72 -120.72
CA SER A 474 0.77 6.44 -120.30
C SER A 474 1.40 7.61 -119.52
N THR A 475 1.16 8.84 -119.98
CA THR A 475 1.58 10.05 -119.27
C THR A 475 0.90 10.16 -117.92
N ALA A 476 -0.42 9.97 -117.87
CA ALA A 476 -1.20 9.96 -116.63
C ALA A 476 -0.69 8.90 -115.64
N LYS A 477 -0.37 7.69 -116.13
CA LYS A 477 0.22 6.61 -115.31
C LYS A 477 1.51 7.04 -114.63
N LYS A 478 2.47 7.58 -115.39
CA LYS A 478 3.75 8.06 -114.86
C LYS A 478 3.56 9.18 -113.83
N SER A 479 2.61 10.09 -114.07
CA SER A 479 2.29 11.15 -113.10
C SER A 479 1.72 10.61 -111.80
N VAL A 480 0.79 9.65 -111.85
CA VAL A 480 0.18 9.02 -110.67
C VAL A 480 1.20 8.20 -109.88
N GLU A 481 2.01 7.38 -110.56
CA GLU A 481 3.08 6.57 -109.95
C GLU A 481 4.11 7.41 -109.19
N ARG A 482 4.28 8.68 -109.57
CA ARG A 482 5.18 9.62 -108.90
C ARG A 482 4.48 10.42 -107.78
N LEU A 483 3.36 11.06 -108.09
CA LEU A 483 2.72 12.04 -107.20
C LEU A 483 2.05 11.39 -105.98
N VAL A 484 1.50 10.18 -106.11
CA VAL A 484 0.81 9.51 -104.99
C VAL A 484 1.80 9.11 -103.89
N PRO A 485 2.93 8.42 -104.18
CA PRO A 485 3.93 8.13 -103.15
C PRO A 485 4.54 9.38 -102.52
N GLU A 486 4.77 10.45 -103.30
CA GLU A 486 5.23 11.75 -102.78
C GLU A 486 4.23 12.31 -101.75
N ALA A 487 2.94 12.38 -102.12
CA ALA A 487 1.90 12.87 -101.23
C ALA A 487 1.74 12.01 -99.96
N LEU A 488 1.80 10.67 -100.08
CA LEU A 488 1.76 9.76 -98.93
C LEU A 488 2.98 9.92 -98.02
N SER A 489 4.16 10.13 -98.60
CA SER A 489 5.40 10.41 -97.86
C SER A 489 5.31 11.71 -97.07
N ASP A 490 4.76 12.77 -97.67
CA ASP A 490 4.59 14.05 -96.99
C ASP A 490 3.55 13.99 -95.87
N VAL A 491 2.47 13.21 -96.04
CA VAL A 491 1.51 12.91 -94.94
C VAL A 491 2.21 12.20 -93.78
N LEU A 492 3.13 11.26 -94.05
CA LEU A 492 3.90 10.58 -93.01
C LEU A 492 4.89 11.53 -92.30
N LYS A 493 5.53 12.44 -93.03
CA LYS A 493 6.40 13.47 -92.43
C LYS A 493 5.59 14.38 -91.51
N LEU A 494 4.39 14.79 -91.94
CA LEU A 494 3.48 15.59 -91.13
C LEU A 494 3.05 14.85 -89.86
N ASP A 495 2.64 13.58 -89.95
CA ASP A 495 2.29 12.76 -88.77
C ASP A 495 3.45 12.70 -87.76
N ARG A 496 4.68 12.46 -88.22
CA ARG A 496 5.86 12.43 -87.34
C ARG A 496 6.13 13.80 -86.71
N ALA A 497 6.03 14.88 -87.49
CA ALA A 497 6.23 16.24 -86.99
C ALA A 497 5.18 16.60 -85.92
N VAL A 498 3.91 16.26 -86.13
CA VAL A 498 2.84 16.42 -85.15
C VAL A 498 3.13 15.62 -83.88
N ARG A 499 3.50 14.34 -83.97
CA ARG A 499 3.84 13.51 -82.81
C ARG A 499 4.99 14.11 -81.99
N THR A 500 5.99 14.63 -82.68
CA THR A 500 7.16 15.26 -82.06
C THR A 500 6.79 16.58 -81.38
N GLY A 501 5.97 17.41 -82.05
CA GLY A 501 5.43 18.64 -81.49
C GLY A 501 4.57 18.40 -80.24
N LEU A 502 3.74 17.36 -80.25
CA LEU A 502 2.93 16.95 -79.09
C LEU A 502 3.78 16.49 -77.92
N LYS A 503 4.81 15.67 -78.17
CA LYS A 503 5.76 15.27 -77.12
C LYS A 503 6.45 16.49 -76.50
N THR A 504 6.94 17.40 -77.35
CA THR A 504 7.59 18.64 -76.90
C THR A 504 6.64 19.51 -76.07
N THR A 505 5.39 19.64 -76.51
CA THR A 505 4.36 20.39 -75.78
C THR A 505 4.05 19.75 -74.43
N LYS A 506 3.90 18.42 -74.39
CA LYS A 506 3.74 17.65 -73.15
C LYS A 506 4.90 17.90 -72.17
N ASP A 507 6.14 17.87 -72.66
CA ASP A 507 7.32 18.07 -71.82
C ASP A 507 7.39 19.52 -71.29
N LYS A 508 7.04 20.52 -72.11
CA LYS A 508 6.92 21.92 -71.68
C LYS A 508 5.84 22.12 -70.61
N ILE A 509 4.65 21.54 -70.80
CA ILE A 509 3.56 21.58 -69.81
C ILE A 509 4.01 20.94 -68.50
N LYS A 510 4.67 19.77 -68.56
CA LYS A 510 5.21 19.10 -67.37
C LYS A 510 6.21 19.97 -66.62
N GLY A 511 7.10 20.67 -67.34
CA GLY A 511 8.03 21.63 -66.76
C GLY A 511 7.33 22.81 -66.09
N ALA A 512 6.38 23.44 -66.78
CA ALA A 512 5.62 24.58 -66.29
C ALA A 512 4.77 24.22 -65.05
N LEU A 513 4.10 23.06 -65.05
CA LEU A 513 3.34 22.58 -63.89
C LEU A 513 4.23 22.35 -62.67
N ARG A 514 5.39 21.71 -62.86
CA ARG A 514 6.38 21.54 -61.77
C ARG A 514 6.80 22.88 -61.18
N LYS A 515 7.02 23.89 -62.03
CA LYS A 515 7.37 25.25 -61.61
C LYS A 515 6.24 25.91 -60.84
N TYR A 516 5.01 25.88 -61.38
CA TYR A 516 3.82 26.43 -60.73
C TYR A 516 3.59 25.85 -59.33
N ILE A 517 3.65 24.51 -59.21
CA ILE A 517 3.48 23.83 -57.93
C ILE A 517 4.58 24.26 -56.95
N LYS A 518 5.86 24.18 -57.36
CA LYS A 518 6.98 24.44 -56.47
C LYS A 518 7.10 25.90 -56.03
N GLU A 519 6.90 26.83 -56.94
CA GLU A 519 7.23 28.24 -56.70
C GLU A 519 6.01 29.06 -56.29
N GLN A 520 4.85 28.79 -56.89
CA GLN A 520 3.66 29.63 -56.71
C GLN A 520 2.67 29.02 -55.72
N LEU A 521 2.28 27.75 -55.91
CA LEU A 521 1.30 27.11 -55.03
C LEU A 521 1.87 26.92 -53.63
N LEU A 522 3.06 26.32 -53.51
CA LEU A 522 3.75 26.20 -52.22
C LEU A 522 4.03 27.56 -51.59
N GLY A 523 4.41 28.57 -52.38
CA GLY A 523 4.61 29.93 -51.88
C GLY A 523 3.33 30.57 -51.33
N THR A 524 2.19 30.33 -51.98
CA THR A 524 0.88 30.82 -51.54
C THR A 524 0.42 30.11 -50.27
N ILE A 525 0.58 28.78 -50.22
CA ILE A 525 0.30 27.98 -49.02
C ILE A 525 1.19 28.45 -47.87
N MET A 526 2.50 28.64 -48.10
CA MET A 526 3.41 29.17 -47.08
C MET A 526 2.99 30.56 -46.60
N LYS A 527 2.51 31.44 -47.49
CA LYS A 527 1.96 32.75 -47.10
C LYS A 527 0.72 32.62 -46.24
N GLN A 528 -0.21 31.74 -46.61
CA GLN A 528 -1.41 31.50 -45.81
C GLN A 528 -1.08 30.90 -44.45
N VAL A 529 -0.17 29.93 -44.39
CA VAL A 529 0.36 29.38 -43.13
C VAL A 529 0.99 30.47 -42.28
N LYS A 530 1.83 31.34 -42.86
CA LYS A 530 2.39 32.51 -42.14
C LYS A 530 1.31 33.48 -41.64
N SER A 531 0.26 33.70 -42.42
CA SER A 531 -0.87 34.53 -41.98
C SER A 531 -1.62 33.90 -40.81
N THR A 532 -1.72 32.56 -40.76
CA THR A 532 -2.31 31.81 -39.64
C THR A 532 -1.39 31.80 -38.42
N GLU A 533 -0.06 31.69 -38.64
CA GLU A 533 0.95 31.89 -37.60
C GLU A 533 0.87 33.30 -36.99
N GLY A 534 0.50 34.30 -37.80
CA GLY A 534 0.42 35.71 -37.42
C GLY A 534 1.62 36.49 -37.97
N GLU A 535 1.37 37.55 -38.76
CA GLU A 535 2.44 38.35 -39.38
C GLU A 535 3.12 39.33 -38.40
N ARG A 536 2.51 39.55 -37.25
CA ARG A 536 3.01 40.36 -36.14
C ARG A 536 2.93 39.52 -34.87
N GLU A 537 3.85 39.77 -33.93
CA GLU A 537 3.96 39.00 -32.69
C GLU A 537 2.67 38.92 -31.84
N GLU A 538 1.67 39.78 -32.08
CA GLU A 538 0.40 39.83 -31.34
C GLU A 538 -0.82 39.25 -32.08
N GLU A 539 -0.63 38.73 -33.30
CA GLU A 539 -1.70 38.21 -34.15
C GLU A 539 -1.53 36.69 -34.40
N GLY A 540 -2.59 36.01 -34.84
CA GLY A 540 -2.55 34.58 -35.17
C GLY A 540 -2.12 33.66 -34.01
N LEU A 541 -1.49 32.53 -34.34
CA LEU A 541 -0.95 31.58 -33.36
C LEU A 541 0.15 32.19 -32.49
N GLN A 542 1.01 33.07 -33.03
CA GLN A 542 2.06 33.76 -32.27
C GLN A 542 1.48 34.68 -31.21
N GLY A 543 0.45 35.44 -31.55
CA GLY A 543 -0.29 36.28 -30.61
C GLY A 543 -0.98 35.47 -29.51
N ASN A 544 -1.57 34.33 -29.88
CA ASN A 544 -2.16 33.40 -28.92
C ASN A 544 -1.09 32.79 -27.99
N LEU A 545 0.06 32.36 -28.53
CA LEU A 545 1.21 31.88 -27.76
C LEU A 545 1.74 32.94 -26.79
N LYS A 546 1.87 34.20 -27.24
CA LYS A 546 2.26 35.31 -26.35
C LYS A 546 1.22 35.59 -25.28
N LYS A 547 -0.07 35.56 -25.60
CA LYS A 547 -1.14 35.69 -24.60
C LYS A 547 -1.09 34.57 -23.57
N VAL A 548 -0.92 33.32 -24.02
CA VAL A 548 -0.74 32.15 -23.13
C VAL A 548 0.53 32.29 -22.29
N ALA A 549 1.64 32.76 -22.86
CA ALA A 549 2.87 33.04 -22.12
C ALA A 549 2.69 34.18 -21.10
N LYS A 550 1.93 35.22 -21.43
CA LYS A 550 1.52 36.29 -20.50
C LYS A 550 0.67 35.73 -19.36
N TYR A 551 -0.34 34.91 -19.69
CA TYR A 551 -1.14 34.20 -18.69
C TYR A 551 -0.30 33.29 -17.79
N ARG A 552 0.71 32.61 -18.36
CA ARG A 552 1.68 31.80 -17.61
C ARG A 552 2.53 32.64 -16.66
N GLN A 553 2.94 33.85 -17.06
CA GLN A 553 3.66 34.79 -16.19
C GLN A 553 2.76 35.45 -15.14
N GLU A 554 1.46 35.55 -15.38
CA GLU A 554 0.46 36.09 -14.44
C GLU A 554 -0.08 35.04 -13.44
N LEU A 555 0.05 33.74 -13.75
CA LEU A 555 -0.39 32.62 -12.92
C LEU A 555 0.20 32.60 -11.49
N PRO A 556 1.50 32.93 -11.25
CA PRO A 556 2.03 33.11 -9.90
C PRO A 556 1.34 34.24 -9.13
N ASN A 557 0.95 35.33 -9.80
CA ASN A 557 0.35 36.52 -9.17
C ASN A 557 -1.16 36.34 -8.86
N LYS A 558 -1.88 35.47 -9.57
CA LYS A 558 -3.28 35.14 -9.24
C LYS A 558 -3.41 34.13 -8.11
N ARG A 559 -2.42 33.24 -7.89
CA ARG A 559 -2.41 32.30 -6.76
C ARG A 559 -2.06 32.96 -5.41
N ILE A 560 -1.66 34.23 -5.39
CA ILE A 560 -1.51 35.05 -4.17
C ILE A 560 -2.70 36.02 -4.04
N LYS A 561 -3.92 35.50 -4.09
CA LYS A 561 -5.03 36.06 -3.31
C LYS A 561 -5.46 34.99 -2.29
N LYS A 562 -4.59 34.81 -1.30
CA LYS A 562 -4.89 34.14 -0.04
C LYS A 562 -5.96 34.97 0.66
N GLY A 563 -7.23 34.57 0.56
CA GLY A 563 -8.32 35.28 1.23
C GLY A 563 -9.71 34.97 0.69
N SER A 564 -10.20 33.73 0.86
CA SER A 564 -11.66 33.44 0.93
C SER A 564 -12.06 31.99 1.24
N LEU A 565 -11.17 31.10 1.71
CA LEU A 565 -11.57 29.72 2.05
C LEU A 565 -11.59 29.39 3.55
N GLU A 566 -11.49 30.38 4.45
CA GLU A 566 -11.62 30.18 5.91
C GLU A 566 -13.05 30.38 6.48
N LYS A 567 -14.08 30.48 5.63
CA LYS A 567 -15.48 30.52 6.12
C LYS A 567 -16.33 29.48 5.39
N LYS A 568 -16.21 28.20 5.75
CA LYS A 568 -17.35 27.27 5.57
C LYS A 568 -17.40 25.98 6.37
N TYR A 569 -16.48 25.70 7.30
CA TYR A 569 -16.67 24.57 8.23
C TYR A 569 -16.30 24.96 9.65
N GLY A 570 -17.23 25.68 10.27
CA GLY A 570 -17.33 25.89 11.70
C GLY A 570 -18.82 25.84 12.04
N ASN A 571 -19.31 24.61 12.25
CA ASN A 571 -20.47 24.20 13.06
C ASN A 571 -20.88 22.79 12.62
N GLY A 572 -20.69 21.83 13.53
CA GLY A 572 -20.95 20.41 13.36
C GLY A 572 -19.97 19.62 14.20
#